data_AF-A0A8H6T8X7-F1
#
_entry.id   AF-A0A8H6T8X7-F1
#
_cell.length_a   1.000
_cell.length_b   1.000
_cell.length_c   1.000
_cell.angle_alpha   90.00
_cell.angle_beta   90.00
_cell.angle_gamma   90.00
#
_symmetry.space_group_name_H-M   'P 1'
#
loop_
_entity.id
_entity.type
_entity.pdbx_description
1 polymer ?
#
loop_
_entity_poly.entity_id
_entity_poly.type
_entity_poly.pdbx_seq_one_letter_code
_entity_poly.pdbx_strand_id
1 'polypeptide(L)'
;MLRASSRLVTVTQAHLRPTTTTRLLSASTRRAMYPDVVPYKTGNLKIPDSIHTLYYELSGNPDGSPVVFLHGGPGGGCVYDSGHQDASFFNPKKYNIILHDQRGSGKSTPTASLEENTTWDLVKDIERLREHLGIQKWHVFGGSWGSTLSLAYAQSHPDRVRSLILRGIFTLRKRFLISSTPDEAPTNRSTYSELDFFYQNGTSHLFPEAWDEYISIIPEPERHDMLTAYHAQLNAVDDETRITAAKAWTKWEMATSRLYVDPEYLARADGDDFANAFARIENHYFVNDGFMRDGQLLEPQEIDKIRHIPCIVVQGRYDVVCPATTAYQLKKAWPEITLHIVPDAGHSTREKGIEELLIKATDQFADLEM
;
A
#
# COMPACT_ATOMS: atom_id res chain seq x y z
N MET A 1 53.68 -40.59 45.98
CA MET A 1 54.62 -39.65 45.32
C MET A 1 53.86 -38.91 44.22
N LEU A 2 54.30 -37.68 43.85
CA LEU A 2 53.63 -36.72 42.93
C LEU A 2 52.26 -36.21 43.48
N ARG A 3 52.02 -34.94 43.85
CA ARG A 3 52.18 -33.61 43.18
C ARG A 3 51.34 -33.51 41.89
N ALA A 4 50.59 -32.45 41.56
CA ALA A 4 50.16 -31.19 42.23
C ALA A 4 49.10 -30.51 41.29
N SER A 5 48.30 -29.46 41.59
CA SER A 5 48.00 -28.66 42.79
C SER A 5 46.75 -27.78 42.49
N SER A 6 45.77 -27.63 43.39
CA SER A 6 44.65 -26.67 43.25
C SER A 6 44.84 -25.43 44.14
N ARG A 7 44.77 -24.23 43.56
CA ARG A 7 44.76 -22.96 44.31
C ARG A 7 43.31 -22.45 44.43
N LEU A 8 42.78 -22.41 45.66
CA LEU A 8 41.72 -21.46 45.96
C LEU A 8 42.33 -20.06 46.06
N VAL A 9 41.71 -19.08 45.41
CA VAL A 9 41.96 -17.65 45.64
C VAL A 9 40.66 -17.04 46.14
N THR A 10 40.66 -16.61 47.38
CA THR A 10 39.58 -15.84 47.99
C THR A 10 39.59 -14.43 47.40
N VAL A 11 38.45 -13.93 46.92
CA VAL A 11 38.30 -12.52 46.53
C VAL A 11 37.34 -11.85 47.51
N THR A 12 37.85 -10.85 48.21
CA THR A 12 37.12 -10.04 49.19
C THR A 12 36.08 -9.14 48.53
N GLN A 13 34.89 -9.01 49.14
CA GLN A 13 33.91 -8.01 48.74
C GLN A 13 34.46 -6.59 48.92
N ALA A 14 34.47 -5.81 47.85
CA ALA A 14 34.63 -4.36 47.89
C ALA A 14 33.31 -3.70 47.50
N HIS A 15 32.82 -2.76 48.31
CA HIS A 15 31.59 -2.02 48.01
C HIS A 15 31.80 -1.05 46.84
N LEU A 16 31.04 -1.22 45.76
CA LEU A 16 30.86 -0.21 44.72
C LEU A 16 29.46 0.38 44.83
N ARG A 17 29.37 1.69 45.11
CA ARG A 17 28.12 2.45 45.06
C ARG A 17 27.73 2.64 43.59
N PRO A 18 26.45 2.45 43.20
CA PRO A 18 26.02 2.75 41.84
C PRO A 18 25.94 4.28 41.64
N THR A 19 26.74 4.81 40.72
CA THR A 19 26.57 6.16 40.20
C THR A 19 25.42 6.17 39.20
N THR A 20 24.22 6.51 39.66
CA THR A 20 23.04 6.66 38.80
C THR A 20 23.17 7.92 37.93
N THR A 21 23.62 7.75 36.70
CA THR A 21 23.40 8.75 35.63
C THR A 21 22.37 8.19 34.66
N THR A 22 21.13 8.09 35.13
CA THR A 22 19.98 7.80 34.27
C THR A 22 19.81 8.96 33.30
N ARG A 23 20.40 8.83 32.11
CA ARG A 23 20.16 9.76 31.01
C ARG A 23 18.70 9.60 30.61
N LEU A 24 17.85 10.51 31.09
CA LEU A 24 16.45 10.60 30.70
C LEU A 24 16.41 10.74 29.17
N LEU A 25 16.10 9.64 28.50
CA LEU A 25 15.66 9.67 27.11
C LEU A 25 14.41 10.53 27.12
N SER A 26 14.47 11.71 26.50
CA SER A 26 13.30 12.55 26.31
C SER A 26 12.26 11.72 25.60
N ALA A 27 11.12 11.48 26.26
CA ALA A 27 9.97 10.89 25.59
C ALA A 27 9.58 11.85 24.45
N SER A 28 9.95 11.46 23.22
CA SER A 28 9.50 12.16 22.03
C SER A 28 7.97 12.16 22.08
N THR A 29 7.37 13.35 22.07
CA THR A 29 5.93 13.50 21.92
C THR A 29 5.57 12.94 20.54
N ARG A 30 5.13 11.68 20.53
CA ARG A 30 4.77 10.93 19.32
C ARG A 30 3.78 11.74 18.49
N ARG A 31 4.04 11.82 17.18
CA ARG A 31 3.16 12.52 16.24
C ARG A 31 1.94 11.63 15.99
N ALA A 32 0.81 12.01 16.57
CA ALA A 32 -0.48 11.38 16.31
C ALA A 32 -1.10 11.93 15.01
N MET A 33 -2.02 11.17 14.44
CA MET A 33 -2.90 11.62 13.34
C MET A 33 -3.56 12.96 13.67
N TYR A 34 -3.85 13.75 12.63
CA TYR A 34 -4.65 14.96 12.81
C TYR A 34 -6.08 14.60 13.22
N PRO A 35 -6.77 15.45 14.01
CA PRO A 35 -8.18 15.23 14.35
C PRO A 35 -9.04 15.11 13.08
N ASP A 36 -10.10 14.30 13.17
CA ASP A 36 -11.08 14.05 12.11
C ASP A 36 -11.46 15.33 11.36
N VAL A 37 -11.34 15.28 10.03
CA VAL A 37 -11.57 16.43 9.15
C VAL A 37 -12.88 16.21 8.41
N VAL A 38 -13.90 17.00 8.75
CA VAL A 38 -15.17 17.01 8.01
C VAL A 38 -14.95 17.64 6.63
N PRO A 39 -15.38 17.00 5.53
CA PRO A 39 -15.26 17.57 4.20
C PRO A 39 -16.10 18.84 4.06
N TYR A 40 -15.48 19.91 3.55
CA TYR A 40 -16.17 21.17 3.27
C TYR A 40 -16.96 21.12 1.95
N LYS A 41 -16.66 20.14 1.09
CA LYS A 41 -17.40 19.85 -0.14
C LYS A 41 -17.27 18.37 -0.50
N THR A 42 -18.38 17.75 -0.89
CA THR A 42 -18.40 16.44 -1.56
C THR A 42 -18.95 16.61 -2.97
N GLY A 43 -18.67 15.67 -3.87
CA GLY A 43 -19.20 15.73 -5.22
C GLY A 43 -19.07 14.44 -6.00
N ASN A 44 -19.72 14.44 -7.17
CA ASN A 44 -19.65 13.36 -8.15
C ASN A 44 -19.14 13.95 -9.47
N LEU A 45 -18.09 13.36 -10.03
CA LEU A 45 -17.52 13.71 -11.33
C LEU A 45 -17.97 12.65 -12.34
N LYS A 46 -18.90 13.03 -13.23
CA LYS A 46 -19.30 12.15 -14.35
C LYS A 46 -18.15 12.11 -15.36
N ILE A 47 -17.65 10.92 -15.68
CA ILE A 47 -16.61 10.77 -16.69
C ILE A 47 -17.25 10.90 -18.09
N PRO A 48 -16.74 11.79 -18.97
CA PRO A 48 -17.22 11.89 -20.35
C PRO A 48 -17.09 10.58 -21.11
N ASP A 49 -18.10 10.27 -21.93
CA ASP A 49 -18.16 9.09 -22.81
C ASP A 49 -17.92 7.73 -22.13
N SER A 50 -18.18 7.65 -20.82
CA SER A 50 -17.92 6.48 -19.97
C SER A 50 -19.15 6.15 -19.12
N ILE A 51 -19.29 4.89 -18.69
CA ILE A 51 -20.34 4.49 -17.73
C ILE A 51 -20.09 5.07 -16.33
N HIS A 52 -18.83 5.37 -15.98
CA HIS A 52 -18.42 5.69 -14.62
C HIS A 52 -18.80 7.09 -14.14
N THR A 53 -18.99 7.21 -12.83
CA THR A 53 -19.12 8.46 -12.09
C THR A 53 -18.30 8.34 -10.82
N LEU A 54 -17.32 9.22 -10.63
CA LEU A 54 -16.39 9.17 -9.50
C LEU A 54 -16.87 10.04 -8.35
N TYR A 55 -16.90 9.47 -7.15
CA TYR A 55 -17.12 10.21 -5.92
C TYR A 55 -15.83 10.89 -5.46
N TYR A 56 -15.92 12.13 -4.95
CA TYR A 56 -14.81 12.83 -4.32
C TYR A 56 -15.24 13.70 -3.14
N GLU A 57 -14.30 13.93 -2.23
CA GLU A 57 -14.43 14.83 -1.09
C GLU A 57 -13.24 15.79 -1.01
N LEU A 58 -13.52 17.03 -0.61
CA LEU A 58 -12.53 18.07 -0.34
C LEU A 58 -12.57 18.43 1.14
N SER A 59 -11.41 18.33 1.78
CA SER A 59 -11.21 18.47 3.23
C SER A 59 -10.05 19.41 3.56
N GLY A 60 -9.99 19.90 4.80
CA GLY A 60 -8.92 20.79 5.26
C GLY A 60 -9.15 22.25 4.87
N ASN A 61 -8.11 22.92 4.38
CA ASN A 61 -8.11 24.32 4.00
C ASN A 61 -8.29 24.46 2.48
N PRO A 62 -9.37 25.07 1.97
CA PRO A 62 -9.57 25.27 0.52
C PRO A 62 -8.42 26.01 -0.17
N ASP A 63 -7.78 26.95 0.54
CA ASP A 63 -6.64 27.76 0.07
C ASP A 63 -5.28 27.11 0.39
N GLY A 64 -5.27 25.88 0.94
CA GLY A 64 -4.07 25.11 1.24
C GLY A 64 -3.42 24.49 0.00
N SER A 65 -2.21 23.96 0.15
CA SER A 65 -1.56 23.21 -0.94
C SER A 65 -2.41 21.98 -1.28
N PRO A 66 -2.76 21.72 -2.56
CA PRO A 66 -3.56 20.57 -2.94
C PRO A 66 -2.77 19.27 -2.81
N VAL A 67 -3.40 18.26 -2.22
CA VAL A 67 -2.90 16.87 -2.15
C VAL A 67 -3.98 15.88 -2.55
N VAL A 68 -3.68 14.99 -3.48
CA VAL A 68 -4.55 13.87 -3.84
C VAL A 68 -4.14 12.59 -3.12
N PHE A 69 -5.11 11.92 -2.52
CA PHE A 69 -4.95 10.59 -1.93
C PHE A 69 -5.41 9.53 -2.93
N LEU A 70 -4.57 8.53 -3.16
CA LEU A 70 -4.83 7.36 -3.99
C LEU A 70 -4.94 6.12 -3.08
N HIS A 71 -6.17 5.62 -2.88
CA HIS A 71 -6.42 4.45 -2.04
C HIS A 71 -5.86 3.14 -2.63
N GLY A 72 -5.77 2.11 -1.78
CA GLY A 72 -5.26 0.78 -2.11
C GLY A 72 -6.30 -0.19 -2.71
N GLY A 73 -5.97 -1.49 -2.66
CA GLY A 73 -6.66 -2.58 -3.36
C GLY A 73 -5.88 -2.99 -4.62
N PRO A 74 -6.39 -2.80 -5.85
CA PRO A 74 -7.45 -1.85 -6.21
C PRO A 74 -8.86 -2.26 -5.79
N GLY A 75 -9.79 -1.31 -5.81
CA GLY A 75 -11.19 -1.56 -5.40
C GLY A 75 -11.53 -1.19 -3.95
N GLY A 76 -10.57 -0.76 -3.13
CA GLY A 76 -10.78 -0.54 -1.69
C GLY A 76 -11.62 0.68 -1.28
N GLY A 77 -11.65 1.74 -2.10
CA GLY A 77 -12.21 3.05 -1.72
C GLY A 77 -11.41 3.76 -0.61
N CYS A 78 -11.74 5.02 -0.35
CA CYS A 78 -11.24 5.76 0.80
C CYS A 78 -12.04 5.43 2.07
N VAL A 79 -11.42 5.57 3.25
CA VAL A 79 -12.06 5.32 4.55
C VAL A 79 -12.77 6.58 5.05
N TYR A 80 -14.03 6.73 4.66
CA TYR A 80 -14.91 7.83 5.09
C TYR A 80 -15.48 7.59 6.50
N ASP A 81 -16.03 6.40 6.73
CA ASP A 81 -16.63 6.01 8.01
C ASP A 81 -15.54 5.79 9.07
N SER A 82 -15.84 6.13 10.33
CA SER A 82 -14.87 6.19 11.43
C SER A 82 -13.82 7.32 11.32
N GLY A 83 -14.24 8.50 10.82
CA GLY A 83 -13.56 9.78 11.08
C GLY A 83 -12.83 10.44 9.90
N HIS A 84 -13.09 10.05 8.65
CA HIS A 84 -12.29 10.48 7.48
C HIS A 84 -10.80 10.18 7.67
N GLN A 85 -10.52 8.96 8.09
CA GLN A 85 -9.22 8.50 8.61
C GLN A 85 -8.04 8.71 7.64
N ASP A 86 -8.30 8.76 6.33
CA ASP A 86 -7.29 9.04 5.31
C ASP A 86 -6.97 10.55 5.18
N ALA A 87 -7.94 11.44 5.44
CA ALA A 87 -7.70 12.89 5.48
C ALA A 87 -6.82 13.29 6.68
N SER A 88 -6.91 12.56 7.79
CA SER A 88 -6.15 12.83 9.01
C SER A 88 -4.63 12.61 8.90
N PHE A 89 -4.10 12.11 7.78
CA PHE A 89 -2.65 12.11 7.50
C PHE A 89 -2.12 13.51 7.15
N PHE A 90 -3.00 14.45 6.82
CA PHE A 90 -2.63 15.77 6.32
C PHE A 90 -3.02 16.86 7.32
N ASN A 91 -2.15 17.85 7.48
CA ASN A 91 -2.41 19.00 8.34
C ASN A 91 -3.55 19.86 7.77
N PRO A 92 -4.75 19.90 8.40
CA PRO A 92 -5.94 20.50 7.79
C PRO A 92 -5.88 22.03 7.69
N LYS A 93 -4.85 22.67 8.26
CA LYS A 93 -4.59 24.11 8.08
C LYS A 93 -3.73 24.42 6.85
N LYS A 94 -2.91 23.46 6.41
CA LYS A 94 -1.95 23.63 5.31
C LYS A 94 -2.41 23.00 4.00
N TYR A 95 -3.18 21.92 4.07
CA TYR A 95 -3.59 21.15 2.89
C TYR A 95 -5.04 21.41 2.48
N ASN A 96 -5.25 21.54 1.18
CA ASN A 96 -6.50 21.22 0.51
C ASN A 96 -6.41 19.72 0.17
N ILE A 97 -7.24 18.89 0.81
CA ILE A 97 -7.14 17.44 0.80
C ILE A 97 -8.21 16.89 -0.16
N ILE A 98 -7.78 16.21 -1.22
CA ILE A 98 -8.66 15.59 -2.22
C ILE A 98 -8.66 14.07 -2.00
N LEU A 99 -9.76 13.55 -1.46
CA LEU A 99 -10.06 12.12 -1.44
C LEU A 99 -10.98 11.80 -2.63
N HIS A 100 -10.79 10.66 -3.28
CA HIS A 100 -11.72 10.17 -4.30
C HIS A 100 -11.71 8.65 -4.36
N ASP A 101 -12.84 8.07 -4.75
CA ASP A 101 -12.96 6.64 -4.99
C ASP A 101 -12.71 6.34 -6.46
N GLN A 102 -11.81 5.39 -6.74
CA GLN A 102 -11.51 4.90 -8.08
C GLN A 102 -12.72 4.14 -8.67
N ARG A 103 -12.71 3.91 -9.99
CA ARG A 103 -13.80 3.25 -10.73
C ARG A 103 -14.29 1.98 -10.04
N GLY A 104 -15.61 1.89 -9.84
CA GLY A 104 -16.29 0.75 -9.21
C GLY A 104 -16.03 0.54 -7.71
N SER A 105 -15.25 1.39 -7.04
CA SER A 105 -14.92 1.26 -5.61
C SER A 105 -15.69 2.26 -4.73
N GLY A 106 -15.85 1.94 -3.45
CA GLY A 106 -16.46 2.83 -2.45
C GLY A 106 -17.82 3.39 -2.89
N LYS A 107 -17.94 4.72 -2.90
CA LYS A 107 -19.12 5.49 -3.32
C LYS A 107 -19.15 5.79 -4.83
N SER A 108 -18.11 5.44 -5.59
CA SER A 108 -18.08 5.58 -7.06
C SER A 108 -18.96 4.53 -7.75
N THR A 109 -19.56 4.89 -8.88
CA THR A 109 -20.58 4.07 -9.55
C THR A 109 -20.26 3.84 -11.03
N PRO A 110 -20.67 2.69 -11.62
CA PRO A 110 -21.35 1.55 -10.97
C PRO A 110 -20.39 0.67 -10.13
N THR A 111 -20.82 0.30 -8.92
CA THR A 111 -20.06 -0.48 -7.94
C THR A 111 -19.63 -1.85 -8.50
N ALA A 112 -18.42 -2.28 -8.14
CA ALA A 112 -17.77 -3.53 -8.58
C ALA A 112 -17.65 -3.71 -10.11
N SER A 113 -17.82 -2.64 -10.90
CA SER A 113 -17.70 -2.73 -12.36
C SER A 113 -16.25 -2.84 -12.83
N LEU A 114 -16.03 -3.79 -13.74
CA LEU A 114 -14.74 -4.05 -14.40
C LEU A 114 -14.67 -3.44 -15.82
N GLU A 115 -15.81 -3.02 -16.37
CA GLU A 115 -15.87 -2.36 -17.67
C GLU A 115 -15.18 -0.99 -17.59
N GLU A 116 -14.32 -0.67 -18.56
CA GLU A 116 -13.49 0.56 -18.58
C GLU A 116 -12.67 0.78 -17.30
N ASN A 117 -12.27 -0.28 -16.59
CA ASN A 117 -11.57 -0.18 -15.30
C ASN A 117 -10.12 -0.62 -15.42
N THR A 118 -9.30 0.19 -16.10
CA THR A 118 -7.85 -0.06 -16.27
C THR A 118 -7.00 1.01 -15.57
N THR A 119 -5.73 0.69 -15.28
CA THR A 119 -4.72 1.62 -14.76
C THR A 119 -4.67 2.92 -15.55
N TRP A 120 -4.76 2.84 -16.88
CA TRP A 120 -4.69 4.00 -17.76
C TRP A 120 -5.97 4.84 -17.75
N ASP A 121 -7.12 4.24 -17.44
CA ASP A 121 -8.36 4.97 -17.24
C ASP A 121 -8.38 5.69 -15.89
N LEU A 122 -7.84 5.07 -14.84
CA LEU A 122 -7.62 5.73 -13.55
C LEU A 122 -6.59 6.88 -13.65
N VAL A 123 -5.49 6.71 -14.39
CA VAL A 123 -4.53 7.80 -14.64
C VAL A 123 -5.18 9.00 -15.35
N LYS A 124 -6.01 8.75 -16.37
CA LYS A 124 -6.79 9.83 -17.05
C LYS A 124 -7.78 10.49 -16.08
N ASP A 125 -8.41 9.72 -15.21
CA ASP A 125 -9.39 10.23 -14.26
C ASP A 125 -8.77 11.11 -13.18
N ILE A 126 -7.54 10.82 -12.74
CA ILE A 126 -6.77 11.68 -11.85
C ILE A 126 -6.54 13.06 -12.51
N GLU A 127 -6.18 13.12 -13.81
CA GLU A 127 -6.11 14.40 -14.54
C GLU A 127 -7.49 15.08 -14.68
N ARG A 128 -8.56 14.34 -15.00
CA ARG A 128 -9.92 14.90 -15.10
C ARG A 128 -10.36 15.52 -13.77
N LEU A 129 -10.08 14.87 -12.65
CA LEU A 129 -10.37 15.40 -11.31
C LEU A 129 -9.52 16.63 -11.00
N ARG A 130 -8.22 16.60 -11.34
CA ARG A 130 -7.31 17.76 -11.20
C ARG A 130 -7.85 18.98 -11.94
N GLU A 131 -8.29 18.80 -13.19
CA GLU A 131 -8.79 19.88 -14.05
C GLU A 131 -10.17 20.38 -13.63
N HIS A 132 -11.09 19.48 -13.27
CA HIS A 132 -12.40 19.81 -12.71
C HIS A 132 -12.30 20.64 -11.41
N LEU A 133 -11.25 20.42 -10.62
CA LEU A 133 -10.95 21.18 -9.41
C LEU A 133 -10.08 22.43 -9.64
N GLY A 134 -9.63 22.70 -10.87
CA GLY A 134 -8.81 23.87 -11.21
C GLY A 134 -7.37 23.82 -10.69
N ILE A 135 -6.86 22.63 -10.34
CA ILE A 135 -5.55 22.44 -9.71
C ILE A 135 -4.45 22.38 -10.79
N GLN A 136 -3.39 23.17 -10.65
CA GLN A 136 -2.27 23.16 -11.63
C GLN A 136 -1.26 22.04 -11.38
N LYS A 137 -0.84 21.88 -10.12
CA LYS A 137 0.01 20.80 -9.61
C LYS A 137 -0.43 20.46 -8.18
N TRP A 138 -0.18 19.23 -7.75
CA TRP A 138 -0.52 18.75 -6.40
C TRP A 138 0.49 17.74 -5.86
N HIS A 139 0.50 17.56 -4.54
CA HIS A 139 1.17 16.43 -3.91
C HIS A 139 0.37 15.16 -4.16
N VAL A 140 1.05 14.02 -4.33
CA VAL A 140 0.42 12.72 -4.53
C VAL A 140 0.79 11.81 -3.35
N PHE A 141 -0.22 11.27 -2.68
CA PHE A 141 -0.07 10.31 -1.59
C PHE A 141 -0.73 9.00 -1.98
N GLY A 142 -0.03 7.87 -1.85
CA GLY A 142 -0.62 6.57 -2.15
C GLY A 142 0.17 5.40 -1.59
N GLY A 143 -0.52 4.34 -1.17
CA GLY A 143 0.13 3.14 -0.64
C GLY A 143 -0.55 1.84 -1.04
N SER A 144 0.20 0.72 -0.99
CA SER A 144 -0.17 -0.52 -1.69
C SER A 144 -0.37 -0.24 -3.19
N TRP A 145 -1.47 -0.69 -3.79
CA TRP A 145 -1.93 -0.25 -5.11
C TRP A 145 -1.92 1.27 -5.32
N GLY A 146 -2.22 2.06 -4.28
CA GLY A 146 -2.13 3.52 -4.35
C GLY A 146 -0.73 4.00 -4.72
N SER A 147 0.33 3.25 -4.36
CA SER A 147 1.71 3.53 -4.78
C SER A 147 1.96 3.13 -6.24
N THR A 148 1.38 2.02 -6.72
CA THR A 148 1.36 1.64 -8.14
C THR A 148 0.77 2.77 -8.98
N LEU A 149 -0.43 3.23 -8.62
CA LEU A 149 -1.15 4.26 -9.35
C LEU A 149 -0.45 5.63 -9.23
N SER A 150 0.17 5.93 -8.08
CA SER A 150 1.02 7.13 -7.90
C SER A 150 2.21 7.14 -8.87
N LEU A 151 2.91 6.00 -9.02
CA LEU A 151 4.02 5.86 -9.96
C LEU A 151 3.54 5.98 -11.40
N ALA A 152 2.50 5.24 -11.80
CA ALA A 152 1.94 5.30 -13.14
C ALA A 152 1.46 6.71 -13.53
N TYR A 153 0.79 7.41 -12.60
CA TYR A 153 0.37 8.80 -12.78
C TYR A 153 1.56 9.75 -12.92
N ALA A 154 2.54 9.69 -12.00
CA ALA A 154 3.71 10.56 -12.03
C ALA A 154 4.59 10.34 -13.28
N GLN A 155 4.71 9.10 -13.76
CA GLN A 155 5.46 8.76 -14.98
C GLN A 155 4.74 9.24 -16.26
N SER A 156 3.41 9.37 -16.20
CA SER A 156 2.59 9.89 -17.30
C SER A 156 2.47 11.42 -17.30
N HIS A 157 2.46 12.03 -16.11
CA HIS A 157 2.19 13.45 -15.90
C HIS A 157 3.17 14.10 -14.89
N PRO A 158 4.50 14.00 -15.10
CA PRO A 158 5.49 14.44 -14.10
C PRO A 158 5.35 15.92 -13.74
N ASP A 159 5.03 16.77 -14.73
CA ASP A 159 4.81 18.20 -14.53
C ASP A 159 3.64 18.55 -13.61
N ARG A 160 2.75 17.61 -13.28
CA ARG A 160 1.59 17.81 -12.40
C ARG A 160 1.86 17.46 -10.92
N VAL A 161 2.98 16.82 -10.63
CA VAL A 161 3.28 16.27 -9.30
C VAL A 161 4.29 17.17 -8.58
N ARG A 162 3.91 17.66 -7.39
CA ARG A 162 4.79 18.46 -6.50
C ARG A 162 5.71 17.58 -5.66
N SER A 163 5.19 16.48 -5.13
CA SER A 163 5.94 15.47 -4.38
C SER A 163 5.16 14.16 -4.31
N LEU A 164 5.85 13.08 -3.95
CA LEU A 164 5.29 11.74 -3.78
C LEU A 164 5.51 11.24 -2.35
N ILE A 165 4.42 10.85 -1.67
CA ILE A 165 4.46 10.13 -0.39
C ILE A 165 3.95 8.72 -0.66
N LEU A 166 4.85 7.73 -0.63
CA LEU A 166 4.53 6.35 -1.00
C LEU A 166 4.66 5.40 0.19
N ARG A 167 3.78 4.39 0.29
CA ARG A 167 3.79 3.38 1.37
C ARG A 167 3.58 1.97 0.86
N GLY A 168 4.33 0.99 1.36
CA GLY A 168 4.10 -0.43 1.01
C GLY A 168 4.18 -0.63 -0.50
N ILE A 169 5.38 -0.43 -1.06
CA ILE A 169 5.55 -0.28 -2.51
C ILE A 169 5.14 -1.56 -3.23
N PHE A 170 4.19 -1.40 -4.14
CA PHE A 170 3.69 -2.45 -5.02
C PHE A 170 3.96 -2.06 -6.48
N THR A 171 4.35 -3.02 -7.32
CA THR A 171 4.67 -2.77 -8.73
C THR A 171 4.03 -3.76 -9.71
N LEU A 172 3.17 -4.67 -9.23
CA LEU A 172 2.45 -5.71 -10.00
C LEU A 172 3.38 -6.55 -10.91
N ARG A 173 4.64 -6.72 -10.51
CA ARG A 173 5.59 -7.51 -11.31
C ARG A 173 5.21 -8.99 -11.28
N LYS A 174 5.39 -9.65 -12.42
CA LYS A 174 5.32 -11.11 -12.59
C LYS A 174 6.59 -11.83 -12.20
N ARG A 175 7.71 -11.10 -12.05
CA ARG A 175 8.99 -11.68 -11.62
C ARG A 175 9.76 -10.69 -10.76
N PHE A 176 10.21 -11.12 -9.58
CA PHE A 176 11.28 -10.39 -8.90
C PHE A 176 12.53 -10.43 -9.77
N LEU A 177 13.14 -9.25 -9.96
CA LEU A 177 14.50 -9.11 -10.49
C LEU A 177 15.52 -9.58 -9.44
N ILE A 178 15.50 -10.87 -9.13
CA ILE A 178 16.62 -11.58 -8.50
C ILE A 178 17.59 -11.92 -9.62
N SER A 179 18.51 -10.99 -9.92
CA SER A 179 19.72 -11.29 -10.67
C SER A 179 20.93 -10.78 -9.89
N SER A 180 21.95 -11.63 -9.80
CA SER A 180 23.30 -11.27 -9.36
C SER A 180 24.34 -11.53 -10.45
N THR A 181 23.92 -12.05 -11.60
CA THR A 181 24.75 -12.45 -12.76
C THR A 181 23.92 -12.42 -14.05
N PRO A 182 24.49 -12.00 -15.20
CA PRO A 182 23.81 -12.03 -16.50
C PRO A 182 23.62 -13.42 -17.12
N ASP A 183 24.44 -14.41 -16.73
CA ASP A 183 24.67 -15.63 -17.53
C ASP A 183 23.91 -16.89 -17.07
N GLU A 184 22.98 -16.80 -16.11
CA GLU A 184 22.18 -17.95 -15.67
C GLU A 184 20.90 -18.13 -16.50
N ALA A 185 20.70 -19.34 -17.05
CA ALA A 185 19.58 -19.65 -17.92
C ALA A 185 18.21 -19.51 -17.21
N PRO A 186 17.16 -18.95 -17.85
CA PRO A 186 15.87 -18.66 -17.20
C PRO A 186 15.07 -19.87 -16.70
N THR A 187 15.44 -21.09 -17.10
CA THR A 187 14.59 -22.29 -17.00
C THR A 187 14.56 -22.96 -15.62
N ASN A 188 15.34 -22.47 -14.65
CA ASN A 188 15.50 -23.14 -13.35
C ASN A 188 15.43 -22.19 -12.13
N ARG A 189 14.99 -20.94 -12.32
CA ARG A 189 14.79 -19.99 -11.22
C ARG A 189 13.31 -19.88 -10.90
N SER A 190 12.91 -20.24 -9.68
CA SER A 190 11.65 -19.81 -9.09
C SER A 190 11.71 -18.29 -8.91
N THR A 191 11.43 -17.54 -9.97
CA THR A 191 11.21 -16.08 -9.87
C THR A 191 9.85 -15.85 -9.25
N TYR A 192 9.79 -15.92 -7.93
CA TYR A 192 8.65 -15.41 -7.19
C TYR A 192 8.37 -13.97 -7.64
N SER A 193 7.10 -13.60 -7.62
CA SER A 193 6.62 -12.26 -7.93
C SER A 193 5.97 -11.66 -6.68
N GLU A 194 5.55 -10.39 -6.74
CA GLU A 194 4.78 -9.82 -5.62
C GLU A 194 3.45 -10.54 -5.47
N LEU A 195 2.82 -10.86 -6.61
CA LEU A 195 1.57 -11.59 -6.69
C LEU A 195 1.74 -13.07 -6.31
N ASP A 196 2.80 -13.74 -6.79
CA ASP A 196 3.03 -15.15 -6.48
C ASP A 196 3.34 -15.34 -5.00
N PHE A 197 4.14 -14.45 -4.42
CA PHE A 197 4.49 -14.50 -3.00
C PHE A 197 3.25 -14.37 -2.12
N PHE A 198 2.28 -13.55 -2.51
CA PHE A 198 1.10 -13.26 -1.70
C PHE A 198 -0.09 -14.18 -1.99
N TYR A 199 -0.36 -14.50 -3.27
CA TYR A 199 -1.55 -15.25 -3.71
C TYR A 199 -1.28 -16.71 -4.10
N GLN A 200 -0.02 -17.18 -4.14
CA GLN A 200 0.27 -18.56 -4.57
C GLN A 200 1.19 -19.34 -3.61
N ASN A 201 2.34 -18.76 -3.24
CA ASN A 201 3.29 -19.40 -2.33
C ASN A 201 4.32 -18.39 -1.75
N GLY A 202 4.24 -18.13 -0.45
CA GLY A 202 5.14 -17.19 0.25
C GLY A 202 4.57 -16.80 1.61
N THR A 203 3.64 -15.85 1.63
CA THR A 203 2.89 -15.43 2.84
C THR A 203 2.06 -16.56 3.44
N SER A 204 1.67 -17.53 2.62
CA SER A 204 1.10 -18.83 3.02
C SER A 204 1.91 -19.56 4.10
N HIS A 205 3.23 -19.42 4.13
CA HIS A 205 4.10 -20.03 5.15
C HIS A 205 4.11 -19.28 6.50
N LEU A 206 3.60 -18.05 6.53
CA LEU A 206 3.58 -17.19 7.71
C LEU A 206 2.19 -17.15 8.37
N PHE A 207 1.13 -17.38 7.59
CA PHE A 207 -0.28 -17.41 8.03
C PHE A 207 -1.00 -18.67 7.51
N PRO A 208 -0.54 -19.89 7.86
CA PRO A 208 -1.06 -21.13 7.30
C PRO A 208 -2.55 -21.34 7.57
N GLU A 209 -3.07 -20.89 8.72
CA GLU A 209 -4.48 -21.01 9.07
C GLU A 209 -5.39 -20.11 8.23
N ALA A 210 -4.95 -18.89 7.89
CA ALA A 210 -5.67 -18.00 6.99
C ALA A 210 -5.51 -18.45 5.52
N TRP A 211 -4.40 -19.09 5.19
CA TRP A 211 -4.15 -19.67 3.88
C TRP A 211 -5.04 -20.90 3.61
N ASP A 212 -5.22 -21.77 4.60
CA ASP A 212 -6.14 -22.91 4.52
C ASP A 212 -7.58 -22.44 4.23
N GLU A 213 -8.04 -21.36 4.86
CA GLU A 213 -9.33 -20.73 4.55
C GLU A 213 -9.38 -20.19 3.10
N TYR A 214 -8.36 -19.45 2.66
CA TYR A 214 -8.25 -18.93 1.29
C TYR A 214 -8.34 -20.05 0.24
N ILE A 215 -7.52 -21.10 0.35
CA ILE A 215 -7.54 -22.18 -0.64
C ILE A 215 -8.77 -23.09 -0.55
N SER A 216 -9.52 -23.06 0.58
CA SER A 216 -10.60 -24.01 0.84
C SER A 216 -11.71 -24.01 -0.22
N ILE A 217 -12.01 -22.84 -0.79
CA ILE A 217 -13.07 -22.67 -1.79
C ILE A 217 -12.66 -23.12 -3.20
N ILE A 218 -11.35 -23.20 -3.49
CA ILE A 218 -10.83 -23.54 -4.81
C ILE A 218 -10.61 -25.06 -4.88
N PRO A 219 -11.12 -25.76 -5.91
CA PRO A 219 -10.86 -27.18 -6.10
C PRO A 219 -9.36 -27.49 -6.18
N GLU A 220 -8.91 -28.57 -5.53
CA GLU A 220 -7.48 -28.93 -5.46
C GLU A 220 -6.74 -28.92 -6.81
N PRO A 221 -7.31 -29.43 -7.93
CA PRO A 221 -6.65 -29.38 -9.25
C PRO A 221 -6.40 -27.95 -9.79
N GLU A 222 -7.17 -26.95 -9.34
CA GLU A 222 -7.09 -25.56 -9.80
C GLU A 222 -6.09 -24.72 -8.97
N ARG A 223 -5.69 -25.19 -7.78
CA ARG A 223 -4.82 -24.45 -6.83
C ARG A 223 -3.39 -24.18 -7.31
N HIS A 224 -3.04 -24.61 -8.52
CA HIS A 224 -1.75 -24.33 -9.16
C HIS A 224 -1.67 -22.92 -9.76
N ASP A 225 -2.82 -22.27 -9.99
CA ASP A 225 -2.95 -20.87 -10.36
C ASP A 225 -4.17 -20.27 -9.62
N MET A 226 -3.94 -19.84 -8.39
CA MET A 226 -4.98 -19.27 -7.53
C MET A 226 -5.57 -17.99 -8.12
N LEU A 227 -4.80 -17.16 -8.84
CA LEU A 227 -5.30 -15.92 -9.44
C LEU A 227 -6.36 -16.21 -10.50
N THR A 228 -6.07 -17.13 -11.43
CA THR A 228 -6.99 -17.54 -12.49
C THR A 228 -8.18 -18.32 -11.92
N ALA A 229 -7.96 -19.19 -10.94
CA ALA A 229 -9.05 -19.93 -10.29
C ALA A 229 -10.05 -18.99 -9.59
N TYR A 230 -9.55 -18.03 -8.80
CA TYR A 230 -10.40 -16.99 -8.21
C TYR A 230 -11.07 -16.11 -9.27
N HIS A 231 -10.41 -15.80 -10.39
CA HIS A 231 -10.99 -14.98 -11.46
C HIS A 231 -12.28 -15.59 -12.03
N ALA A 232 -12.32 -16.92 -12.17
CA ALA A 232 -13.52 -17.64 -12.60
C ALA A 232 -14.65 -17.52 -11.57
N GLN A 233 -14.36 -17.72 -10.28
CA GLN A 233 -15.37 -17.64 -9.21
C GLN A 233 -15.89 -16.20 -9.02
N LEU A 234 -14.99 -15.22 -9.04
CA LEU A 234 -15.29 -13.78 -8.88
C LEU A 234 -16.08 -13.18 -10.06
N ASN A 235 -16.18 -13.89 -11.18
CA ASN A 235 -16.98 -13.52 -12.34
C ASN A 235 -18.07 -14.55 -12.67
N ALA A 236 -18.42 -15.42 -11.71
CA ALA A 236 -19.57 -16.29 -11.80
C ALA A 236 -20.87 -15.48 -11.98
N VAL A 237 -21.78 -16.03 -12.79
CA VAL A 237 -23.16 -15.52 -12.96
C VAL A 237 -23.97 -15.74 -11.69
N ASP A 238 -23.63 -16.77 -10.91
CA ASP A 238 -24.20 -17.04 -9.60
C ASP A 238 -23.63 -16.09 -8.54
N ASP A 239 -24.52 -15.40 -7.83
CA ASP A 239 -24.16 -14.42 -6.81
C ASP A 239 -23.58 -15.10 -5.55
N GLU A 240 -24.08 -16.28 -5.14
CA GLU A 240 -23.60 -16.98 -3.94
C GLU A 240 -22.14 -17.43 -4.10
N THR A 241 -21.82 -18.06 -5.24
CA THR A 241 -20.46 -18.42 -5.64
C THR A 241 -19.54 -17.20 -5.64
N ARG A 242 -19.97 -16.10 -6.26
CA ARG A 242 -19.17 -14.88 -6.40
C ARG A 242 -18.90 -14.21 -5.04
N ILE A 243 -19.91 -14.06 -4.20
CA ILE A 243 -19.77 -13.44 -2.88
C ILE A 243 -18.93 -14.32 -1.94
N THR A 244 -19.11 -15.64 -1.99
CA THR A 244 -18.26 -16.58 -1.23
C THR A 244 -16.78 -16.43 -1.60
N ALA A 245 -16.48 -16.36 -2.90
CA ALA A 245 -15.13 -16.10 -3.39
C ALA A 245 -14.61 -14.72 -2.97
N ALA A 246 -15.43 -13.68 -3.10
CA ALA A 246 -15.07 -12.33 -2.72
C ALA A 246 -14.70 -12.23 -1.22
N LYS A 247 -15.48 -12.84 -0.33
CA LYS A 247 -15.19 -12.84 1.11
C LYS A 247 -13.90 -13.60 1.44
N ALA A 248 -13.68 -14.78 0.87
CA ALA A 248 -12.46 -15.55 1.12
C ALA A 248 -11.19 -14.80 0.64
N TRP A 249 -11.27 -14.18 -0.54
CA TRP A 249 -10.19 -13.34 -1.08
C TRP A 249 -9.92 -12.13 -0.18
N THR A 250 -10.95 -11.34 0.15
CA THR A 250 -10.79 -10.15 1.01
C THR A 250 -10.28 -10.52 2.41
N LYS A 251 -10.75 -11.62 2.99
CA LYS A 251 -10.34 -12.09 4.32
C LYS A 251 -8.84 -12.42 4.37
N TRP A 252 -8.29 -13.01 3.31
CA TRP A 252 -6.85 -13.28 3.20
C TRP A 252 -6.00 -12.01 3.35
N GLU A 253 -6.33 -10.92 2.66
CA GLU A 253 -5.59 -9.66 2.82
C GLU A 253 -5.85 -8.97 4.16
N MET A 254 -7.09 -8.95 4.65
CA MET A 254 -7.37 -8.32 5.95
C MET A 254 -6.66 -9.04 7.10
N ALA A 255 -6.49 -10.37 7.03
CA ALA A 255 -5.76 -11.17 8.02
C ALA A 255 -4.24 -10.90 8.02
N THR A 256 -3.66 -10.55 6.87
CA THR A 256 -2.20 -10.47 6.65
C THR A 256 -1.67 -9.02 6.58
N SER A 257 -2.56 -8.02 6.57
CA SER A 257 -2.22 -6.60 6.43
C SER A 257 -1.48 -5.95 7.62
N ARG A 258 -1.27 -6.65 8.74
CA ARG A 258 -0.59 -6.11 9.94
C ARG A 258 0.32 -7.14 10.60
N LEU A 259 1.33 -6.67 11.34
CA LEU A 259 2.25 -7.50 12.12
C LEU A 259 1.52 -8.27 13.23
N TYR A 260 0.50 -7.65 13.83
CA TYR A 260 -0.46 -8.31 14.70
C TYR A 260 -1.82 -8.29 14.02
N VAL A 261 -2.43 -9.46 13.85
CA VAL A 261 -3.78 -9.61 13.27
C VAL A 261 -4.76 -8.76 14.07
N ASP A 262 -5.52 -7.91 13.36
CA ASP A 262 -6.52 -7.03 13.95
C ASP A 262 -7.93 -7.56 13.65
N PRO A 263 -8.68 -8.04 14.66
CA PRO A 263 -10.05 -8.53 14.48
C PRO A 263 -11.01 -7.49 13.88
N GLU A 264 -10.83 -6.20 14.17
CA GLU A 264 -11.69 -5.13 13.62
C GLU A 264 -11.41 -4.92 12.13
N TYR A 265 -10.13 -5.04 11.73
CA TYR A 265 -9.75 -4.98 10.32
C TYR A 265 -10.20 -6.23 9.55
N LEU A 266 -10.11 -7.41 10.18
CA LEU A 266 -10.55 -8.68 9.61
C LEU A 266 -12.07 -8.69 9.32
N ALA A 267 -12.88 -8.14 10.24
CA ALA A 267 -14.34 -8.05 10.09
C ALA A 267 -14.80 -7.22 8.87
N ARG A 268 -13.91 -6.43 8.24
CA ARG A 268 -14.23 -5.74 6.97
C ARG A 268 -14.57 -6.72 5.85
N ALA A 269 -14.00 -7.92 5.87
CA ALA A 269 -14.28 -8.95 4.87
C ALA A 269 -15.71 -9.52 4.95
N ASP A 270 -16.43 -9.30 6.06
CA ASP A 270 -17.80 -9.79 6.22
C ASP A 270 -18.83 -8.99 5.42
N GLY A 271 -18.51 -7.76 5.00
CA GLY A 271 -19.40 -6.87 4.25
C GLY A 271 -19.43 -7.17 2.75
N ASP A 272 -20.54 -7.73 2.28
CA ASP A 272 -20.76 -8.23 0.91
C ASP A 272 -20.36 -7.22 -0.18
N ASP A 273 -20.87 -5.98 -0.12
CA ASP A 273 -20.59 -4.94 -1.13
C ASP A 273 -19.11 -4.57 -1.20
N PHE A 274 -18.46 -4.42 -0.05
CA PHE A 274 -17.03 -4.11 0.04
C PHE A 274 -16.20 -5.27 -0.49
N ALA A 275 -16.44 -6.50 0.00
CA ALA A 275 -15.70 -7.67 -0.45
C ALA A 275 -15.86 -7.91 -1.96
N ASN A 276 -17.08 -7.78 -2.49
CA ASN A 276 -17.38 -7.93 -3.92
C ASN A 276 -16.70 -6.85 -4.77
N ALA A 277 -16.69 -5.58 -4.37
CA ALA A 277 -15.97 -4.54 -5.10
C ALA A 277 -14.45 -4.73 -5.01
N PHE A 278 -13.93 -4.98 -3.80
CA PHE A 278 -12.52 -5.18 -3.53
C PHE A 278 -11.95 -6.35 -4.33
N ALA A 279 -12.41 -7.57 -4.04
CA ALA A 279 -11.85 -8.79 -4.62
C ALA A 279 -11.99 -8.85 -6.14
N ARG A 280 -13.13 -8.40 -6.71
CA ARG A 280 -13.32 -8.43 -8.17
C ARG A 280 -12.39 -7.46 -8.89
N ILE A 281 -12.29 -6.22 -8.41
CA ILE A 281 -11.44 -5.21 -9.05
C ILE A 281 -9.98 -5.59 -8.86
N GLU A 282 -9.59 -5.99 -7.65
CA GLU A 282 -8.24 -6.41 -7.34
C GLU A 282 -7.77 -7.57 -8.24
N ASN A 283 -8.50 -8.68 -8.23
CA ASN A 283 -8.22 -9.83 -9.08
C ASN A 283 -8.21 -9.46 -10.57
N HIS A 284 -9.15 -8.63 -11.03
CA HIS A 284 -9.22 -8.16 -12.42
C HIS A 284 -7.94 -7.44 -12.86
N TYR A 285 -7.38 -6.58 -12.02
CA TYR A 285 -6.10 -5.92 -12.32
C TYR A 285 -4.94 -6.91 -12.33
N PHE A 286 -4.94 -7.90 -11.44
CA PHE A 286 -3.81 -8.85 -11.31
C PHE A 286 -3.76 -9.86 -12.45
N VAL A 287 -4.89 -10.39 -12.92
CA VAL A 287 -4.91 -11.28 -14.10
C VAL A 287 -4.66 -10.55 -15.43
N ASN A 288 -4.77 -9.21 -15.43
CA ASN A 288 -4.47 -8.35 -16.58
C ASN A 288 -3.15 -7.57 -16.42
N ASP A 289 -2.25 -8.01 -15.53
CA ASP A 289 -0.89 -7.47 -15.38
C ASP A 289 -0.83 -5.98 -15.01
N GLY A 290 -1.87 -5.48 -14.34
CA GLY A 290 -2.07 -4.06 -14.10
C GLY A 290 -2.20 -3.24 -15.39
N PHE A 291 -2.53 -3.86 -16.52
CA PHE A 291 -2.54 -3.28 -17.86
C PHE A 291 -1.19 -2.63 -18.27
N MET A 292 -0.09 -3.11 -17.69
CA MET A 292 1.28 -2.61 -17.89
C MET A 292 2.18 -3.69 -18.49
N ARG A 293 3.37 -3.30 -18.96
CA ARG A 293 4.45 -4.27 -19.21
C ARG A 293 5.02 -4.75 -17.88
N ASP A 294 5.44 -6.02 -17.79
CA ASP A 294 6.09 -6.53 -16.58
C ASP A 294 7.34 -5.69 -16.23
N GLY A 295 7.41 -5.21 -15.00
CA GLY A 295 8.51 -4.35 -14.53
C GLY A 295 8.44 -2.88 -14.94
N GLN A 296 7.45 -2.44 -15.72
CA GLN A 296 7.37 -1.09 -16.31
C GLN A 296 7.68 0.04 -15.32
N LEU A 297 7.06 0.02 -14.12
CA LEU A 297 7.22 1.08 -13.13
C LEU A 297 8.64 1.24 -12.57
N LEU A 298 9.51 0.23 -12.76
CA LEU A 298 10.91 0.22 -12.35
C LEU A 298 11.89 0.31 -13.54
N GLU A 299 11.39 0.41 -14.78
CA GLU A 299 12.23 0.62 -15.96
C GLU A 299 13.02 1.94 -15.83
N PRO A 300 14.34 1.99 -16.10
CA PRO A 300 15.13 3.21 -15.96
C PRO A 300 14.55 4.41 -16.70
N GLN A 301 14.08 4.21 -17.93
CA GLN A 301 13.44 5.26 -18.74
C GLN A 301 12.10 5.77 -18.17
N GLU A 302 11.42 5.00 -17.33
CA GLU A 302 10.18 5.42 -16.66
C GLU A 302 10.52 6.15 -15.36
N ILE A 303 11.50 5.65 -14.60
CA ILE A 303 12.01 6.30 -13.40
C ILE A 303 12.65 7.66 -13.73
N ASP A 304 13.47 7.77 -14.77
CA ASP A 304 14.16 9.03 -15.13
C ASP A 304 13.19 10.19 -15.41
N LYS A 305 11.93 9.92 -15.81
CA LYS A 305 10.87 10.94 -15.95
C LYS A 305 10.51 11.63 -14.63
N ILE A 306 10.63 10.90 -13.52
CA ILE A 306 10.16 11.33 -12.19
C ILE A 306 11.28 11.63 -11.20
N ARG A 307 12.56 11.36 -11.53
CA ARG A 307 13.68 11.46 -10.57
C ARG A 307 13.84 12.80 -9.86
N HIS A 308 13.41 13.88 -10.52
CA HIS A 308 13.46 15.25 -10.02
C HIS A 308 12.35 15.58 -9.00
N ILE A 309 11.33 14.73 -8.86
CA ILE A 309 10.19 14.92 -7.96
C ILE A 309 10.62 14.51 -6.53
N PRO A 310 10.45 15.38 -5.51
CA PRO A 310 10.68 15.02 -4.12
C PRO A 310 9.84 13.80 -3.70
N CYS A 311 10.47 12.72 -3.26
CA CYS A 311 9.79 11.47 -2.91
C CYS A 311 10.26 10.90 -1.57
N ILE A 312 9.30 10.56 -0.71
CA ILE A 312 9.49 9.79 0.53
C ILE A 312 8.74 8.47 0.40
N VAL A 313 9.42 7.36 0.72
CA VAL A 313 8.87 6.01 0.77
C VAL A 313 8.93 5.48 2.20
N VAL A 314 7.82 4.94 2.69
CA VAL A 314 7.71 4.29 4.00
C VAL A 314 7.31 2.81 3.81
N GLN A 315 8.14 1.89 4.30
CA GLN A 315 7.96 0.45 4.08
C GLN A 315 7.98 -0.31 5.40
N GLY A 316 7.04 -1.23 5.63
CA GLY A 316 7.13 -2.19 6.74
C GLY A 316 8.22 -3.24 6.48
N ARG A 317 9.04 -3.55 7.49
CA ARG A 317 10.04 -4.63 7.41
C ARG A 317 9.38 -6.00 7.20
N TYR A 318 8.24 -6.21 7.86
CA TYR A 318 7.46 -7.45 7.82
C TYR A 318 6.17 -7.26 7.02
N ASP A 319 6.18 -6.36 6.04
CA ASP A 319 5.12 -6.27 5.04
C ASP A 319 5.11 -7.58 4.22
N VAL A 320 4.07 -8.38 4.42
CA VAL A 320 3.86 -9.67 3.75
C VAL A 320 2.87 -9.56 2.57
N VAL A 321 2.24 -8.41 2.38
CA VAL A 321 1.35 -8.12 1.24
C VAL A 321 2.18 -7.56 0.09
N CYS A 322 3.04 -6.59 0.39
CA CYS A 322 3.98 -5.98 -0.56
C CYS A 322 5.41 -6.05 0.00
N PRO A 323 6.14 -7.17 -0.21
CA PRO A 323 7.44 -7.41 0.40
C PRO A 323 8.45 -6.28 0.20
N ALA A 324 9.16 -5.92 1.26
CA ALA A 324 10.11 -4.79 1.29
C ALA A 324 11.24 -4.86 0.22
N THR A 325 11.43 -6.02 -0.41
CA THR A 325 12.24 -6.21 -1.62
C THR A 325 11.87 -5.21 -2.73
N THR A 326 10.59 -4.95 -2.98
CA THR A 326 10.17 -4.00 -4.04
C THR A 326 10.56 -2.57 -3.70
N ALA A 327 10.26 -2.09 -2.48
CA ALA A 327 10.68 -0.75 -2.06
C ALA A 327 12.22 -0.57 -2.10
N TYR A 328 12.98 -1.62 -1.77
CA TYR A 328 14.43 -1.61 -1.88
C TYR A 328 14.92 -1.62 -3.33
N GLN A 329 14.23 -2.29 -4.25
CA GLN A 329 14.50 -2.23 -5.70
C GLN A 329 14.14 -0.85 -6.28
N LEU A 330 13.02 -0.23 -5.87
CA LEU A 330 12.67 1.15 -6.21
C LEU A 330 13.79 2.12 -5.76
N LYS A 331 14.30 1.99 -4.53
CA LYS A 331 15.45 2.81 -4.05
C LYS A 331 16.74 2.58 -4.83
N LYS A 332 16.94 1.42 -5.47
CA LYS A 332 18.08 1.19 -6.37
C LYS A 332 17.88 1.84 -7.74
N ALA A 333 16.66 1.76 -8.30
CA ALA A 333 16.33 2.37 -9.58
C ALA A 333 16.24 3.90 -9.50
N TRP A 334 15.76 4.42 -8.36
CA TRP A 334 15.59 5.84 -8.07
C TRP A 334 16.41 6.24 -6.81
N PRO A 335 17.72 6.51 -6.95
CA PRO A 335 18.61 6.81 -5.83
C PRO A 335 18.24 8.07 -5.04
N GLU A 336 17.50 9.01 -5.62
CA GLU A 336 17.12 10.28 -5.00
C GLU A 336 16.05 10.15 -3.91
N ILE A 337 15.23 9.08 -3.89
CA ILE A 337 14.13 8.95 -2.91
C ILE A 337 14.65 8.76 -1.48
N THR A 338 13.90 9.26 -0.49
CA THR A 338 14.15 8.90 0.91
C THR A 338 13.37 7.64 1.24
N LEU A 339 14.05 6.51 1.48
CA LEU A 339 13.43 5.25 1.90
C LEU A 339 13.58 5.05 3.41
N HIS A 340 12.45 4.99 4.11
CA HIS A 340 12.36 4.53 5.49
C HIS A 340 11.85 3.09 5.53
N ILE A 341 12.56 2.20 6.20
CA ILE A 341 12.06 0.85 6.53
C ILE A 341 11.77 0.80 8.03
N VAL A 342 10.50 0.61 8.40
CA VAL A 342 10.03 0.50 9.78
C VAL A 342 10.32 -0.91 10.28
N PRO A 343 11.12 -1.09 11.35
CA PRO A 343 11.71 -2.38 11.70
C PRO A 343 10.71 -3.40 12.26
N ASP A 344 9.56 -2.93 12.75
CA ASP A 344 8.56 -3.66 13.52
C ASP A 344 7.12 -3.38 13.02
N ALA A 345 6.95 -3.29 11.70
CA ALA A 345 5.66 -3.05 11.05
C ALA A 345 5.39 -4.02 9.88
N GLY A 346 4.12 -4.40 9.73
CA GLY A 346 3.55 -5.06 8.56
C GLY A 346 3.16 -4.07 7.45
N HIS A 347 2.06 -4.36 6.74
CA HIS A 347 1.67 -3.62 5.53
C HIS A 347 0.96 -2.28 5.82
N SER A 348 -0.01 -2.28 6.75
CA SER A 348 -1.01 -1.22 6.92
C SER A 348 -0.43 0.18 7.19
N THR A 349 -1.10 1.22 6.70
CA THR A 349 -0.82 2.62 7.09
C THR A 349 -1.00 2.88 8.59
N ARG A 350 -1.76 2.02 9.29
CA ARG A 350 -2.05 2.08 10.74
C ARG A 350 -1.00 1.40 11.62
N GLU A 351 0.06 0.85 11.03
CA GLU A 351 1.22 0.42 11.80
C GLU A 351 1.90 1.63 12.43
N LYS A 352 2.12 1.61 13.75
CA LYS A 352 2.50 2.81 14.54
C LYS A 352 3.71 3.57 13.97
N GLY A 353 4.75 2.84 13.56
CA GLY A 353 5.95 3.45 12.97
C GLY A 353 5.77 3.91 11.51
N ILE A 354 4.83 3.32 10.77
CA ILE A 354 4.45 3.77 9.42
C ILE A 354 3.63 5.06 9.53
N GLU A 355 2.58 5.06 10.36
CA GLU A 355 1.69 6.20 10.59
C GLU A 355 2.48 7.46 10.97
N GLU A 356 3.37 7.36 11.97
CA GLU A 356 4.19 8.49 12.44
C GLU A 356 5.11 9.05 11.33
N LEU A 357 5.64 8.20 10.45
CA LEU A 357 6.49 8.63 9.33
C LEU A 357 5.69 9.25 8.19
N LEU A 358 4.48 8.76 7.91
CA LEU A 358 3.60 9.35 6.90
C LEU A 358 3.18 10.77 7.29
N ILE A 359 2.78 10.99 8.55
CA ILE A 359 2.45 12.33 9.06
C ILE A 359 3.69 13.26 9.03
N LYS A 360 4.90 12.72 9.27
CA LYS A 360 6.15 13.50 9.10
C LYS A 360 6.42 13.86 7.65
N ALA A 361 6.18 12.96 6.70
CA ALA A 361 6.37 13.19 5.28
C ALA A 361 5.39 14.23 4.72
N THR A 362 4.11 14.17 5.11
CA THR A 362 3.10 15.18 4.73
C THR A 362 3.44 16.54 5.34
N ASP A 363 3.72 16.63 6.64
CA ASP A 363 4.11 17.92 7.25
C ASP A 363 5.41 18.50 6.67
N GLN A 364 6.34 17.67 6.20
CA GLN A 364 7.57 18.12 5.52
C GLN A 364 7.29 18.70 4.14
N PHE A 365 6.38 18.09 3.37
CA PHE A 365 6.08 18.55 2.01
C PHE A 365 5.01 19.65 1.95
N ALA A 366 4.29 19.91 3.05
CA ALA A 366 3.27 20.95 3.13
C ALA A 366 3.79 22.37 2.85
N ASP A 367 5.08 22.61 3.08
CA ASP A 367 5.74 23.92 2.93
C ASP A 367 6.64 23.99 1.67
N LEU A 368 6.52 23.06 0.71
CA LEU A 368 7.20 23.20 -0.59
C LEU A 368 6.61 24.39 -1.35
N GLU A 369 7.49 25.27 -1.86
CA GLU A 369 7.08 26.44 -2.65
C GLU A 369 6.31 26.02 -3.91
N MET A 370 5.34 26.85 -4.31
CA MET A 370 4.22 26.48 -5.19
C MET A 370 4.51 26.44 -6.69
#